data_AF-A0A1V5MSB0-F1
#
_entry.id   AF-A0A1V5MSB0-F1
#
_cell.length_a   1.000
_cell.length_b   1.000
_cell.length_c   1.000
_cell.angle_alpha   90.00
_cell.angle_beta   90.00
_cell.angle_gamma   90.00
#
_symmetry.space_group_name_H-M   'P 1'
#
loop_
_entity.id
_entity.type
_entity.pdbx_description
1 polymer ?
#
loop_
_entity_poly.entity_id
_entity_poly.type
_entity_poly.pdbx_seq_one_letter_code
_entity_poly.pdbx_strand_id
1 'polypeptide(L)'
;MDVYKAAPSTTATGSSSWYYGEGMDGAAHREGLLQGRSGTLLYTPVGEVSGNMRFNLLVTPFKTAGQGFSVADLFMDVVLQFDNVSLTGYGLRFIRTIKHGNTVDAYLVRYDQGAVTALSQPFTTTCFKPSCRIAVSIIDGVLTAKAWQEGAEAPQTLSVDTTTAPSSPYHSAVFLQAVVPVSRSLGGAGVLYNGGSSTMIDEVELGWD
;
A
#
# COMPACT_ATOMS: atom_id res chain seq x y z
N MET A 1 17.66 8.09 12.19
CA MET A 1 16.75 7.01 11.77
C MET A 1 15.38 7.50 12.15
N ASP A 2 14.63 8.01 11.17
CA ASP A 2 13.48 8.87 11.45
C ASP A 2 12.24 8.04 11.75
N VAL A 3 11.65 8.26 12.92
CA VAL A 3 10.39 7.65 13.36
C VAL A 3 9.26 8.51 12.81
N TYR A 4 8.62 8.07 11.72
CA TYR A 4 7.43 8.74 11.19
C TYR A 4 6.21 8.32 12.01
N LYS A 5 5.76 9.17 12.93
CA LYS A 5 4.49 8.97 13.63
C LYS A 5 3.33 9.41 12.75
N ALA A 6 2.59 8.45 12.20
CA ALA A 6 1.22 8.66 11.75
C ALA A 6 0.46 7.33 11.82
N ALA A 7 -0.02 6.97 13.00
CA ALA A 7 -1.18 6.07 13.07
C ALA A 7 -2.41 6.87 12.58
N PRO A 8 -3.30 6.28 11.76
CA PRO A 8 -4.46 6.99 11.23
C PRO A 8 -5.36 7.48 12.38
N SER A 9 -5.78 8.76 12.34
CA SER A 9 -6.73 9.32 13.29
C SER A 9 -8.16 9.05 12.85
N THR A 10 -8.99 8.56 13.76
CA THR A 10 -10.41 8.25 13.53
C THR A 10 -11.28 9.46 13.85
N THR A 11 -11.34 10.44 12.92
CA THR A 11 -12.37 11.49 13.00
C THR A 11 -13.60 11.01 12.24
N ALA A 12 -14.66 10.64 12.94
CA ALA A 12 -15.91 10.20 12.33
C ALA A 12 -16.67 11.40 11.73
N THR A 13 -16.68 11.51 10.40
CA THR A 13 -17.68 12.32 9.68
C THR A 13 -18.93 11.46 9.47
N GLY A 14 -20.12 12.05 9.29
CA GLY A 14 -21.40 11.33 9.11
C GLY A 14 -21.52 10.49 7.82
N SER A 15 -20.41 10.15 7.19
CA SER A 15 -20.26 9.34 5.98
C SER A 15 -19.44 8.09 6.31
N SER A 16 -19.82 6.92 5.81
CA SER A 16 -19.07 5.67 6.01
C SER A 16 -17.60 5.84 5.60
N SER A 17 -16.67 5.37 6.45
CA SER A 17 -15.23 5.41 6.13
C SER A 17 -14.87 4.57 4.91
N TRP A 18 -15.68 3.55 4.62
CA TRP A 18 -15.65 2.75 3.41
C TRP A 18 -17.08 2.53 2.89
N TYR A 19 -17.26 2.54 1.58
CA TYR A 19 -18.53 2.31 0.90
C TYR A 19 -18.29 1.71 -0.49
N TYR A 20 -19.24 0.93 -1.00
CA TYR A 20 -19.21 0.43 -2.37
C TYR A 20 -19.94 1.42 -3.28
N GLY A 21 -19.39 1.75 -4.44
CA GLY A 21 -20.04 2.66 -5.38
C GLY A 21 -19.23 3.01 -6.62
N GLU A 22 -19.78 3.93 -7.41
CA GLU A 22 -19.19 4.39 -8.67
C GLU A 22 -17.95 5.28 -8.44
N GLY A 23 -16.92 5.05 -9.26
CA GLY A 23 -15.69 5.81 -9.27
C GLY A 23 -15.78 7.12 -10.05
N MET A 24 -14.82 8.01 -9.80
CA MET A 24 -14.67 9.27 -10.54
C MET A 24 -13.26 9.38 -11.12
N ASP A 25 -13.05 10.34 -12.01
CA ASP A 25 -11.76 10.64 -12.63
C ASP A 25 -11.07 9.39 -13.21
N GLY A 26 -9.90 9.01 -12.67
CA GLY A 26 -9.17 7.82 -13.07
C GLY A 26 -9.91 6.49 -12.88
N ALA A 27 -10.96 6.47 -12.05
CA ALA A 27 -11.86 5.33 -11.84
C ALA A 27 -13.26 5.53 -12.46
N ALA A 28 -13.44 6.51 -13.34
CA ALA A 28 -14.73 6.75 -13.98
C ALA A 28 -15.25 5.50 -14.70
N HIS A 29 -16.57 5.29 -14.64
CA HIS A 29 -17.26 4.12 -15.23
C HIS A 29 -16.89 2.77 -14.62
N ARG A 30 -16.34 2.76 -13.40
CA ARG A 30 -16.10 1.55 -12.60
C ARG A 30 -16.90 1.60 -11.32
N GLU A 31 -17.17 0.43 -10.75
CA GLU A 31 -17.73 0.27 -9.41
C GLU A 31 -16.78 -0.56 -8.56
N GLY A 32 -16.60 -0.17 -7.30
CA GLY A 32 -15.67 -0.85 -6.41
C GLY A 32 -15.77 -0.32 -4.98
N LEU A 33 -14.89 -0.82 -4.12
CA LEU A 33 -14.82 -0.38 -2.74
C LEU A 33 -14.02 0.93 -2.66
N LEU A 34 -14.65 1.96 -2.09
CA LEU A 34 -14.11 3.30 -1.93
C LEU A 34 -14.03 3.65 -0.46
N GLN A 35 -13.04 4.46 -0.12
CA GLN A 35 -12.92 5.14 1.16
C GLN A 35 -13.44 6.56 1.07
N GLY A 36 -13.85 7.09 2.22
CA GLY A 36 -14.01 8.52 2.43
C GLY A 36 -12.66 9.26 2.35
N ARG A 37 -12.41 10.23 3.23
CA ARG A 37 -11.11 10.91 3.26
C ARG A 37 -9.99 9.98 3.76
N SER A 38 -10.22 9.34 4.90
CA SER A 38 -9.34 8.35 5.51
C SER A 38 -10.16 7.14 5.95
N GLY A 39 -9.50 5.99 6.02
CA GLY A 39 -10.18 4.76 6.35
C GLY A 39 -9.19 3.62 6.58
N THR A 40 -9.54 2.76 7.52
CA THR A 40 -8.81 1.53 7.82
C THR A 40 -9.72 0.37 7.48
N LEU A 41 -9.27 -0.53 6.61
CA LEU A 41 -9.95 -1.79 6.28
C LEU A 41 -9.04 -2.91 6.74
N LEU A 42 -9.48 -3.72 7.70
CA LEU A 42 -8.68 -4.81 8.27
C LEU A 42 -9.48 -6.10 8.22
N TYR A 43 -8.79 -7.18 7.89
CA TYR A 43 -9.26 -8.55 8.04
C TYR A 43 -8.40 -9.24 9.10
N THR A 44 -9.05 -9.71 10.16
CA THR A 44 -8.45 -10.60 11.16
C THR A 44 -9.05 -11.99 10.98
N PRO A 45 -8.25 -13.01 10.64
CA PRO A 45 -8.73 -14.37 10.50
C PRO A 45 -9.26 -14.93 11.82
N VAL A 46 -10.23 -15.84 11.73
CA VAL A 46 -10.76 -16.57 12.90
C VAL A 46 -9.81 -17.71 13.25
N GLY A 47 -9.32 -17.73 14.49
CA GLY A 47 -8.36 -18.72 14.97
C GLY A 47 -6.91 -18.32 14.73
N GLU A 48 -5.98 -19.22 15.08
CA GLU A 48 -4.56 -19.02 14.83
C GLU A 48 -4.23 -19.38 13.39
N VAL A 49 -3.89 -18.38 12.59
CA VAL A 49 -3.23 -18.57 11.29
C VAL A 49 -1.90 -17.86 11.33
N SER A 50 -0.87 -18.64 11.01
CA SER A 50 0.52 -18.23 11.01
C SER A 50 1.20 -18.86 9.81
N GLY A 51 2.26 -18.23 9.31
CA GLY A 51 3.05 -18.78 8.23
C GLY A 51 3.06 -17.86 7.01
N ASN A 52 3.14 -18.48 5.85
CA ASN A 52 3.27 -17.79 4.58
C ASN A 52 1.94 -17.10 4.25
N MET A 53 2.02 -15.85 3.81
CA MET A 53 0.85 -15.01 3.63
C MET A 53 1.00 -14.15 2.38
N ARG A 54 -0.08 -13.99 1.62
CA ARG A 54 -0.13 -13.15 0.41
C ARG A 54 -1.38 -12.28 0.42
N PHE A 55 -1.22 -11.05 -0.03
CA PHE A 55 -2.30 -10.08 -0.17
C PHE A 55 -2.13 -9.35 -1.50
N ASN A 56 -3.07 -9.60 -2.42
CA ASN A 56 -3.09 -9.00 -3.75
C ASN A 56 -4.28 -8.05 -3.86
N LEU A 57 -4.04 -6.91 -4.48
CA LEU A 57 -5.02 -5.87 -4.74
C LEU A 57 -4.95 -5.44 -6.21
N LEU A 58 -6.10 -5.18 -6.81
CA LEU A 58 -6.19 -4.24 -7.93
C LEU A 58 -6.79 -2.96 -7.39
N VAL A 59 -6.10 -1.84 -7.63
CA VAL A 59 -6.57 -0.53 -7.21
C VAL A 59 -6.58 0.47 -8.35
N THR A 60 -7.57 1.36 -8.33
CA THR A 60 -7.74 2.42 -9.31
C THR A 60 -7.78 3.79 -8.61
N PRO A 61 -6.61 4.44 -8.44
CA PRO A 61 -6.51 5.81 -7.95
C PRO A 61 -7.26 6.80 -8.85
N PHE A 62 -7.96 7.78 -8.26
CA PHE A 62 -8.63 8.82 -9.04
C PHE A 62 -7.62 9.73 -9.75
N LYS A 63 -6.40 9.89 -9.21
CA LYS A 63 -5.32 10.66 -9.83
C LYS A 63 -4.64 9.89 -10.96
N THR A 64 -4.86 10.35 -12.20
CA THR A 64 -4.30 9.73 -13.42
C THR A 64 -2.80 9.95 -13.62
N ALA A 65 -2.26 11.06 -13.12
CA ALA A 65 -0.87 11.44 -13.36
C ALA A 65 0.15 10.76 -12.42
N GLY A 66 -0.27 9.95 -11.46
CA GLY A 66 0.63 9.34 -10.45
C GLY A 66 0.92 10.24 -9.25
N GLN A 67 0.13 11.30 -9.09
CA GLN A 67 0.22 12.25 -7.98
C GLN A 67 -0.14 11.63 -6.62
N GLY A 68 -0.81 10.47 -6.63
CA GLY A 68 -1.25 9.78 -5.43
C GLY A 68 -2.25 10.59 -4.60
N PHE A 69 -1.88 10.88 -3.35
CA PHE A 69 -2.81 11.12 -2.25
C PHE A 69 -3.20 12.60 -2.03
N SER A 70 -3.18 13.43 -3.07
CA SER A 70 -3.36 14.90 -3.01
C SER A 70 -2.14 15.66 -2.47
N VAL A 71 -2.09 15.99 -1.19
CA VAL A 71 -0.97 16.74 -0.57
C VAL A 71 0.00 15.79 0.13
N ALA A 72 1.25 16.21 0.30
CA ALA A 72 2.21 15.52 1.15
C ALA A 72 1.84 15.76 2.64
N ASP A 73 2.01 14.82 3.57
CA ASP A 73 2.58 13.47 3.45
C ASP A 73 1.50 12.37 3.56
N LEU A 74 0.51 12.42 2.66
CA LEU A 74 -0.60 11.47 2.65
C LEU A 74 -0.21 10.14 1.98
N PHE A 75 -0.77 9.03 2.46
CA PHE A 75 -0.30 7.68 2.16
C PHE A 75 -1.40 6.61 2.10
N MET A 76 -1.02 5.46 1.54
CA MET A 76 -1.73 4.18 1.67
C MET A 76 -0.72 3.09 2.03
N ASP A 77 -1.04 2.32 3.07
CA ASP A 77 -0.30 1.12 3.41
C ASP A 77 -1.12 -0.13 3.11
N VAL A 78 -0.46 -1.13 2.54
CA VAL A 78 -0.98 -2.50 2.36
C VAL A 78 -0.25 -3.38 3.37
N VAL A 79 -0.95 -3.81 4.42
CA VAL A 79 -0.38 -4.48 5.59
C VAL A 79 -0.65 -5.98 5.60
N LEU A 80 0.32 -6.76 6.10
CA LEU A 80 0.29 -8.21 6.29
C LEU A 80 0.86 -8.60 7.65
N GLN A 81 0.43 -9.77 8.13
CA GLN A 81 0.68 -10.24 9.48
C GLN A 81 0.46 -9.12 10.51
N PHE A 82 -0.64 -8.39 10.31
CA PHE A 82 -1.00 -7.20 11.06
C PHE A 82 -1.98 -7.58 12.16
N ASP A 83 -1.54 -7.42 13.41
CA ASP A 83 -2.38 -7.51 14.58
C ASP A 83 -3.12 -6.18 14.78
N ASN A 84 -4.46 -6.22 14.66
CA ASN A 84 -5.31 -5.04 14.82
C ASN A 84 -5.49 -4.60 16.27
N VAL A 85 -5.11 -5.42 17.26
CA VAL A 85 -5.11 -5.08 18.68
C VAL A 85 -3.82 -4.38 19.05
N SER A 86 -2.67 -5.00 18.77
CA SER A 86 -1.37 -4.41 19.12
C SER A 86 -0.90 -3.38 18.10
N LEU A 87 -1.49 -3.30 16.90
CA LEU A 87 -1.02 -2.48 15.78
C LEU A 87 0.43 -2.81 15.39
N THR A 88 0.74 -4.10 15.29
CA THR A 88 2.06 -4.63 14.95
C THR A 88 1.96 -5.47 13.68
N GLY A 89 2.89 -5.30 12.75
CA GLY A 89 2.84 -5.99 11.47
C GLY A 89 3.86 -5.45 10.47
N TYR A 90 3.66 -5.75 9.21
CA TYR A 90 4.51 -5.26 8.11
C TYR A 90 3.65 -4.76 6.97
N GLY A 91 4.23 -4.01 6.05
CA GLY A 91 3.50 -3.61 4.85
C GLY A 91 4.35 -2.92 3.79
N LEU A 92 3.69 -2.65 2.68
CA LEU A 92 4.13 -1.72 1.64
C LEU A 92 3.45 -0.37 1.88
N ARG A 93 4.23 0.71 1.92
CA ARG A 93 3.71 2.09 1.94
C ARG A 93 3.88 2.73 0.57
N PHE A 94 2.81 3.31 0.06
CA PHE A 94 2.86 4.36 -0.95
C PHE A 94 2.63 5.70 -0.26
N ILE A 95 3.49 6.69 -0.48
CA ILE A 95 3.35 8.02 0.12
C ILE A 95 3.61 9.11 -0.90
N ARG A 96 2.80 10.17 -0.84
CA ARG A 96 3.07 11.38 -1.58
C ARG A 96 4.12 12.20 -0.83
N THR A 97 5.22 12.54 -1.50
CA THR A 97 6.27 13.43 -0.96
C THR A 97 6.32 14.75 -1.73
N ILE A 98 7.13 15.69 -1.22
CA ILE A 98 7.42 16.97 -1.89
C ILE A 98 8.52 16.86 -2.96
N LYS A 99 9.11 15.66 -3.18
CA LYS A 99 10.24 15.48 -4.12
C LYS A 99 9.83 15.81 -5.55
N HIS A 100 8.68 15.28 -5.99
CA HIS A 100 8.21 15.44 -7.36
C HIS A 100 6.68 15.55 -7.44
N GLY A 101 6.21 16.21 -8.51
CA GLY A 101 4.81 16.57 -8.70
C GLY A 101 3.88 15.39 -9.01
N ASN A 102 4.39 14.35 -9.69
CA ASN A 102 3.60 13.29 -10.34
C ASN A 102 4.10 11.89 -9.98
N THR A 103 4.65 11.72 -8.78
CA THR A 103 5.15 10.43 -8.29
C THR A 103 4.70 10.19 -6.86
N VAL A 104 4.84 8.95 -6.45
CA VAL A 104 4.82 8.53 -5.04
C VAL A 104 6.14 7.84 -4.72
N ASP A 105 6.50 7.84 -3.44
CA ASP A 105 7.55 6.98 -2.94
C ASP A 105 6.91 5.67 -2.45
N ALA A 106 7.54 4.54 -2.78
CA ALA A 106 7.19 3.23 -2.30
C ALA A 106 8.30 2.68 -1.38
N TYR A 107 7.96 2.17 -0.20
CA TYR A 107 8.91 1.48 0.68
C TYR A 107 8.24 0.47 1.61
N LEU A 108 9.02 -0.47 2.10
CA LEU A 108 8.58 -1.44 3.09
C LEU A 108 8.59 -0.83 4.49
N VAL A 109 7.60 -1.16 5.31
CA VAL A 109 7.45 -0.65 6.68
C VAL A 109 7.24 -1.79 7.68
N ARG A 110 7.67 -1.55 8.91
CA ARG A 110 7.31 -2.31 10.11
C ARG A 110 6.45 -1.45 11.01
N TYR A 111 5.36 -2.03 11.46
CA TYR A 111 4.56 -1.55 12.57
C TYR A 111 4.96 -2.27 13.85
N ASP A 112 5.19 -1.50 14.92
CA ASP A 112 5.49 -2.01 16.25
C ASP A 112 4.74 -1.15 17.28
N GLN A 113 3.66 -1.70 17.84
CA GLN A 113 2.80 -0.98 18.78
C GLN A 113 2.30 0.38 18.25
N GLY A 114 1.94 0.41 16.95
CA GLY A 114 1.51 1.61 16.25
C GLY A 114 2.63 2.56 15.81
N ALA A 115 3.89 2.32 16.21
CA ALA A 115 5.04 3.04 15.68
C ALA A 115 5.47 2.46 14.33
N VAL A 116 5.79 3.33 13.37
CA VAL A 116 6.17 2.93 12.00
C VAL A 116 7.67 3.17 11.78
N THR A 117 8.36 2.17 11.24
CA THR A 117 9.77 2.26 10.83
C THR A 117 9.93 1.74 9.41
N ALA A 118 10.73 2.43 8.58
CA ALA A 118 11.05 1.95 7.24
C ALA A 118 12.02 0.74 7.30
N LEU A 119 11.77 -0.26 6.45
CA LEU A 119 12.60 -1.45 6.26
C LEU A 119 13.42 -1.42 4.96
N SER A 120 13.05 -0.53 4.03
CA SER A 120 13.78 -0.31 2.77
C SER A 120 13.98 1.18 2.53
N GLN A 121 14.87 1.52 1.60
CA GLN A 121 14.94 2.89 1.08
C GLN A 121 13.66 3.21 0.28
N PRO A 122 13.19 4.48 0.31
CA PRO A 122 12.13 4.95 -0.57
C PRO A 122 12.51 4.79 -2.04
N PHE A 123 11.61 4.23 -2.84
CA PHE A 123 11.76 4.11 -4.29
C PHE A 123 10.72 4.97 -5.00
N THR A 124 11.17 5.94 -5.78
CA THR A 124 10.29 6.90 -6.48
C THR A 124 9.68 6.24 -7.72
N THR A 125 8.35 6.24 -7.82
CA THR A 125 7.62 5.54 -8.89
C THR A 125 6.41 6.33 -9.41
N THR A 126 6.03 6.04 -10.65
CA THR A 126 4.76 6.47 -11.24
C THR A 126 3.71 5.36 -11.30
N CYS A 127 3.98 4.19 -10.73
CA CYS A 127 3.13 3.02 -10.88
C CYS A 127 1.75 3.14 -10.21
N PHE A 128 1.60 4.07 -9.23
CA PHE A 128 0.35 4.29 -8.52
C PHE A 128 -0.60 5.20 -9.32
N LYS A 129 -1.14 4.61 -10.39
CA LYS A 129 -2.07 5.19 -11.38
C LYS A 129 -3.24 4.22 -11.57
N PRO A 130 -4.35 4.64 -12.23
CA PRO A 130 -5.50 3.76 -12.52
C PRO A 130 -5.11 2.35 -12.96
N SER A 131 -5.80 1.31 -12.47
CA SER A 131 -5.47 -0.10 -12.72
C SER A 131 -4.05 -0.49 -12.26
N CYS A 132 -3.69 -0.16 -11.01
CA CYS A 132 -2.44 -0.59 -10.38
C CYS A 132 -2.63 -1.94 -9.67
N ARG A 133 -1.92 -2.98 -10.11
CA ARG A 133 -1.79 -4.24 -9.39
C ARG A 133 -0.77 -4.08 -8.27
N ILE A 134 -1.12 -4.53 -7.07
CA ILE A 134 -0.24 -4.55 -5.89
C ILE A 134 -0.24 -5.98 -5.36
N ALA A 135 0.94 -6.56 -5.16
CA ALA A 135 1.11 -7.87 -4.53
C ALA A 135 2.10 -7.75 -3.39
N VAL A 136 1.69 -8.12 -2.19
CA VAL A 136 2.56 -8.12 -1.02
C VAL A 136 2.48 -9.48 -0.35
N SER A 137 3.63 -10.06 0.01
CA SER A 137 3.69 -11.38 0.61
C SER A 137 4.79 -11.47 1.65
N ILE A 138 4.59 -12.33 2.64
CA ILE A 138 5.65 -12.80 3.53
C ILE A 138 5.76 -14.31 3.32
N ILE A 139 6.88 -14.76 2.76
CA ILE A 139 7.17 -16.17 2.51
C ILE A 139 8.52 -16.47 3.14
N ASP A 140 8.57 -17.44 4.06
CA ASP A 140 9.78 -17.92 4.73
C ASP A 140 10.65 -16.79 5.31
N GLY A 141 10.00 -15.78 5.92
CA GLY A 141 10.68 -14.63 6.52
C GLY A 141 11.15 -13.56 5.52
N VAL A 142 10.70 -13.60 4.27
CA VAL A 142 10.97 -12.57 3.27
C VAL A 142 9.70 -11.80 2.94
N LEU A 143 9.66 -10.54 3.36
CA LEU A 143 8.64 -9.58 2.92
C LEU A 143 8.97 -9.15 1.49
N THR A 144 8.08 -9.45 0.56
CA THR A 144 8.17 -9.04 -0.85
C THR A 144 6.98 -8.15 -1.18
N ALA A 145 7.25 -7.03 -1.85
CA ALA A 145 6.20 -6.15 -2.36
C ALA A 145 6.46 -5.83 -3.84
N LYS A 146 5.41 -5.95 -4.65
CA LYS A 146 5.42 -5.62 -6.07
C LYS A 146 4.24 -4.72 -6.40
N ALA A 147 4.45 -3.78 -7.33
CA ALA A 147 3.36 -3.03 -7.92
C ALA A 147 3.63 -2.68 -9.39
N TRP A 148 2.61 -2.82 -10.23
CA TRP A 148 2.72 -2.62 -11.68
C TRP A 148 1.35 -2.28 -12.29
N GLN A 149 1.33 -1.92 -13.56
CA GLN A 149 0.08 -1.65 -14.28
C GLN A 149 -0.59 -2.97 -14.68
N GLU A 150 -1.89 -3.07 -14.48
CA GLU A 150 -2.68 -4.18 -14.98
C GLU A 150 -2.47 -4.39 -16.49
N GLY A 151 -2.38 -5.65 -16.91
CA GLY A 151 -2.07 -6.02 -18.30
C GLY A 151 -0.59 -5.97 -18.65
N ALA A 152 0.29 -5.40 -17.80
CA ALA A 152 1.73 -5.53 -17.92
C ALA A 152 2.25 -6.76 -17.13
N GLU A 153 3.46 -7.20 -17.47
CA GLU A 153 4.14 -8.26 -16.72
C GLU A 153 4.55 -7.78 -15.32
N ALA A 154 4.36 -8.65 -14.31
CA ALA A 154 4.79 -8.37 -12.96
C ALA A 154 6.32 -8.26 -12.89
N PRO A 155 6.89 -7.30 -12.14
CA PRO A 155 8.32 -7.10 -12.07
C PRO A 155 9.02 -8.31 -11.45
N GLN A 156 10.14 -8.71 -12.05
CA GLN A 156 10.96 -9.86 -11.64
C GLN A 156 12.33 -9.47 -11.09
N THR A 157 12.72 -8.20 -11.23
CA THR A 157 13.99 -7.66 -10.73
C THR A 157 13.73 -6.62 -9.65
N LEU A 158 14.58 -6.62 -8.61
CA LEU A 158 14.50 -5.64 -7.54
C LEU A 158 14.63 -4.22 -8.09
N SER A 159 13.78 -3.34 -7.60
CA SER A 159 13.83 -1.90 -7.85
C SER A 159 15.12 -1.32 -7.27
N VAL A 160 15.93 -0.74 -8.14
CA VAL A 160 17.10 0.05 -7.76
C VAL A 160 16.80 1.48 -8.15
N ASP A 161 16.89 2.39 -7.18
CA ASP A 161 16.73 3.81 -7.47
C ASP A 161 17.94 4.30 -8.30
N THR A 162 17.71 4.53 -9.59
CA THR A 162 18.74 5.03 -10.51
C THR A 162 18.52 6.50 -10.86
N THR A 163 17.76 7.26 -10.05
CA THR A 163 17.54 8.70 -10.30
C THR A 163 18.80 9.54 -10.00
N THR A 164 19.84 9.34 -10.80
CA THR A 164 20.99 10.25 -10.96
C THR A 164 20.91 11.04 -12.27
N ALA A 165 19.86 10.83 -13.09
CA ALA A 165 19.67 11.52 -14.36
C ALA A 165 18.27 12.16 -14.47
N PRO A 166 18.16 13.48 -14.75
CA PRO A 166 16.89 14.21 -14.84
C PRO A 166 16.01 13.86 -16.05
N SER A 167 16.41 12.91 -16.90
CA SER A 167 15.71 12.53 -18.13
C SER A 167 15.12 11.12 -18.15
N SER A 168 15.31 10.31 -17.10
CA SER A 168 14.67 8.99 -17.05
C SER A 168 13.19 9.14 -16.64
N PRO A 169 12.23 8.60 -17.40
CA PRO A 169 10.87 8.49 -16.90
C PRO A 169 10.90 7.66 -15.63
N TYR A 170 10.37 8.21 -14.53
CA TYR A 170 10.26 7.50 -13.25
C TYR A 170 9.73 6.08 -13.44
N HIS A 171 10.26 5.15 -12.67
CA HIS A 171 9.98 3.73 -12.82
C HIS A 171 8.47 3.42 -12.77
N SER A 172 7.98 2.65 -13.74
CA SER A 172 6.57 2.28 -13.91
C SER A 172 6.16 1.03 -13.11
N ALA A 173 7.12 0.38 -12.44
CA ALA A 173 6.89 -0.79 -11.60
C ALA A 173 7.79 -0.76 -10.36
N VAL A 174 7.36 -1.44 -9.31
CA VAL A 174 8.02 -1.55 -8.00
C VAL A 174 8.27 -3.02 -7.70
N PHE A 175 9.45 -3.36 -7.21
CA PHE A 175 9.76 -4.63 -6.57
C PHE A 175 10.73 -4.39 -5.43
N LEU A 176 10.26 -4.56 -4.20
CA LEU A 176 11.04 -4.40 -2.96
C LEU A 176 11.05 -5.69 -2.15
N GLN A 177 12.14 -5.90 -1.41
CA GLN A 177 12.27 -7.00 -0.45
C GLN A 177 12.94 -6.57 0.85
N ALA A 178 12.57 -7.22 1.94
CA ALA A 178 13.26 -7.14 3.23
C ALA A 178 13.13 -8.47 3.98
N VAL A 179 14.16 -8.80 4.77
CA VAL A 179 14.10 -9.93 5.71
C VAL A 179 13.33 -9.51 6.95
N VAL A 180 12.39 -10.34 7.37
CA VAL A 180 11.54 -10.16 8.56
C VAL A 180 11.52 -11.44 9.40
N PRO A 181 11.30 -11.36 10.72
CA PRO A 181 11.08 -12.53 11.56
C PRO A 181 10.05 -13.51 10.98
N VAL A 182 10.37 -14.81 11.02
CA VAL A 182 9.49 -15.89 10.58
C VAL A 182 8.37 -16.08 11.59
N SER A 183 7.13 -16.18 11.09
CA SER A 183 5.91 -16.47 11.84
C SER A 183 5.50 -15.43 12.90
N ARG A 184 4.22 -15.01 12.84
CA ARG A 184 3.52 -14.32 13.92
C ARG A 184 2.18 -15.03 14.11
N SER A 185 1.74 -15.15 15.36
CA SER A 185 0.50 -15.84 15.75
C SER A 185 -0.77 -15.11 15.29
N LEU A 186 -0.66 -13.84 14.89
CA LEU A 186 -1.78 -13.00 14.46
C LEU A 186 -1.49 -12.48 13.04
N GLY A 187 -2.11 -13.15 12.07
CA GLY A 187 -1.82 -13.06 10.63
C GLY A 187 -2.81 -12.21 9.83
N GLY A 188 -3.28 -11.08 10.35
CA GLY A 188 -4.24 -10.22 9.66
C GLY A 188 -3.64 -9.47 8.47
N ALA A 189 -4.50 -8.89 7.64
CA ALA A 189 -4.09 -7.99 6.54
C ALA A 189 -5.08 -6.87 6.34
N GLY A 190 -4.69 -5.86 5.57
CA GLY A 190 -5.61 -4.80 5.23
C GLY A 190 -4.97 -3.58 4.61
N VAL A 191 -5.78 -2.53 4.50
CA VAL A 191 -5.40 -1.24 3.92
C VAL A 191 -5.56 -0.16 4.97
N LEU A 192 -4.48 0.58 5.23
CA LEU A 192 -4.51 1.81 6.01
C LEU A 192 -4.43 2.99 5.05
N TYR A 193 -5.54 3.72 4.89
CA TYR A 193 -5.63 4.83 3.96
C TYR A 193 -5.71 6.16 4.68
N ASN A 194 -4.77 7.05 4.37
CA ASN A 194 -4.78 8.43 4.82
C ASN A 194 -4.51 9.33 3.62
N GLY A 195 -5.55 9.66 2.86
CA GLY A 195 -5.44 10.37 1.59
C GLY A 195 -6.33 11.60 1.48
N GLY A 196 -6.04 12.45 0.51
CA GLY A 196 -6.88 13.60 0.12
C GLY A 196 -7.59 13.40 -1.21
N SER A 197 -7.33 12.27 -1.88
CA SER A 197 -7.97 11.83 -3.12
C SER A 197 -8.33 10.36 -2.95
N SER A 198 -9.44 9.90 -3.52
CA SER A 198 -9.85 8.50 -3.41
C SER A 198 -9.05 7.57 -4.32
N THR A 199 -9.01 6.31 -3.92
CA THR A 199 -8.42 5.17 -4.63
C THR A 199 -9.41 4.02 -4.50
N MET A 200 -10.03 3.62 -5.60
CA MET A 200 -10.93 2.47 -5.62
C MET A 200 -10.13 1.18 -5.43
N ILE A 201 -10.67 0.24 -4.67
CA ILE A 201 -10.23 -1.15 -4.67
C ILE A 201 -11.19 -1.92 -5.57
N ASP A 202 -10.66 -2.38 -6.70
CA ASP A 202 -11.39 -3.14 -7.72
C ASP A 202 -11.44 -4.64 -7.35
N GLU A 203 -10.31 -5.19 -6.89
CA GLU A 203 -10.17 -6.61 -6.57
C GLU A 203 -9.35 -6.82 -5.30
N VAL A 204 -9.69 -7.88 -4.55
CA VAL A 204 -9.00 -8.30 -3.33
C VAL A 204 -8.81 -9.81 -3.35
N GLU A 205 -7.59 -10.27 -3.10
CA GLU A 205 -7.28 -11.67 -2.87
C GLU A 205 -6.34 -11.79 -1.66
N LEU A 206 -6.69 -12.65 -0.72
CA LEU A 206 -5.93 -12.90 0.50
C LEU A 206 -5.78 -14.40 0.71
N GLY A 207 -4.55 -14.86 0.96
CA GLY A 207 -4.25 -16.28 1.10
C GLY A 207 -3.15 -16.57 2.14
N TRP A 208 -3.23 -17.79 2.69
CA TRP A 208 -2.24 -18.40 3.57
C TRP A 208 -1.81 -19.74 2.98
N ASP A 209 -0.53 -20.11 3.15
CA ASP A 209 -0.03 -21.47 2.89
C ASP A 209 0.41 -22.15 4.19
#